data_AF-A0A9X1TCX1-F1
#
_entry.id   AF-A0A9X1TCX1-F1
#
_cell.length_a   1.000
_cell.length_b   1.000
_cell.length_c   1.000
_cell.angle_alpha   90.00
_cell.angle_beta   90.00
_cell.angle_gamma   90.00
#
_symmetry.space_group_name_H-M   'P 1'
#
loop_
_entity.id
_entity.type
_entity.pdbx_description
1 polymer ?
#
loop_
_entity_poly.entity_id
_entity_poly.type
_entity_poly.pdbx_seq_one_letter_code
_entity_poly.pdbx_strand_id
1 'polypeptide(L)'
;MKSLELLLSILLAIAAGAQETLQGQSLEINDSVYNSIESANMLYGAALPEGAPKNLSLRMYCPLAPVTASGGLIWTAAISKAMSIMLGYGKQWSREQVENQAFSPYFLFDMLPKVSIESCGLHKEWIKQTQDLLVNIGNVKLTKYSQGAADCHNKPSELLNKVDRYLIRAMTRLFVNNPTDDLASIGQKQFVIKRCLGRKHPVVLCIMADEGFVNLKTDVWAPGSGMKSLQTVVVTGYDDQRQAFEITHPIGKNWGKGGFAWIRYADLGHAKYAFEFTMEDRPVLARESEKNIARHQKSNTGTHIPDRSVLYGTLVLNSVNTEGNYIPVALTSHPAGYYEPDRRYDVLSQFQLLGTGAAKSYVYVLGVDPDGKAQLHYPHQKEYKEDSPRISSAMLSEAQSQVVIPEPILTYDVNGNQIRKEQVFIKERQGTDWLAAIFSNKKMDREITILIRELDGHSTDFLSRFQQVFGKYLTPKSMVNFEKDHMKFKSSPLPDASLVPVILKLEGN
;
A
#
# COMPACT_ATOMS: atom_id res chain seq x y z
N MET A 1 10.22 -61.66 -27.46
CA MET A 1 10.57 -61.17 -26.11
C MET A 1 11.43 -59.91 -26.15
N LYS A 2 12.53 -59.85 -26.92
CA LYS A 2 13.38 -58.64 -27.01
C LYS A 2 12.72 -57.37 -27.59
N SER A 3 11.68 -57.51 -28.42
CA SER A 3 10.94 -56.36 -29.00
C SER A 3 9.91 -55.74 -28.04
N LEU A 4 9.43 -56.50 -27.05
CA LEU A 4 8.45 -56.04 -26.06
C LEU A 4 9.14 -55.26 -24.93
N GLU A 5 10.35 -55.66 -24.55
CA GLU A 5 11.17 -54.94 -23.56
C GLU A 5 11.67 -53.59 -24.07
N LEU A 6 11.95 -53.47 -25.37
CA LEU A 6 12.36 -52.20 -25.99
C LEU A 6 11.19 -51.20 -26.06
N LEU A 7 9.97 -51.68 -26.31
CA LEU A 7 8.77 -50.82 -26.32
C LEU A 7 8.38 -50.36 -24.91
N LEU A 8 8.54 -51.23 -23.89
CA LEU A 8 8.26 -50.89 -22.50
C LEU A 8 9.27 -49.87 -21.93
N SER A 9 10.53 -49.95 -22.34
CA SER A 9 11.57 -49.00 -21.93
C SER A 9 11.45 -47.64 -22.62
N ILE A 10 10.98 -47.58 -23.87
CA ILE A 10 10.65 -46.32 -24.55
C ILE A 10 9.39 -45.68 -23.95
N LEU A 11 8.36 -46.47 -23.57
CA LEU A 11 7.17 -45.95 -22.90
C LEU A 11 7.44 -45.45 -21.46
N LEU A 12 8.38 -46.07 -20.73
CA LEU A 12 8.85 -45.53 -19.44
C LEU A 12 9.69 -44.26 -19.59
N ALA A 13 10.48 -44.14 -20.65
CA ALA A 13 11.27 -42.92 -20.93
C ALA A 13 10.38 -41.74 -21.33
N ILE A 14 9.26 -41.98 -22.03
CA ILE A 14 8.30 -40.93 -22.42
C ILE A 14 7.44 -40.48 -21.23
N ALA A 15 7.17 -41.36 -20.25
CA ALA A 15 6.47 -40.99 -19.01
C ALA A 15 7.35 -40.16 -18.04
N ALA A 16 8.68 -40.29 -18.11
CA ALA A 16 9.61 -39.50 -17.32
C ALA A 16 9.90 -38.10 -17.89
N GLY A 17 9.46 -37.80 -19.12
CA GLY A 17 9.73 -36.55 -19.83
C GLY A 17 8.62 -35.50 -19.77
N ALA A 18 7.58 -35.68 -18.95
CA ALA A 18 6.42 -34.78 -18.92
C ALA A 18 6.03 -34.35 -17.50
N GLN A 19 6.98 -33.79 -16.75
CA GLN A 19 6.73 -32.86 -15.65
C GLN A 19 8.05 -32.17 -15.28
N GLU A 20 8.53 -31.27 -16.14
CA GLU A 20 9.42 -30.20 -15.67
C GLU A 20 8.59 -29.33 -14.72
N THR A 21 8.60 -29.73 -13.46
CA THR A 21 8.15 -28.88 -12.38
C THR A 21 9.16 -27.74 -12.38
N LEU A 22 8.74 -26.53 -12.78
CA LEU A 22 9.50 -25.32 -12.48
C LEU A 22 9.87 -25.43 -10.99
N GLN A 23 11.13 -25.71 -10.66
CA GLN A 23 11.67 -25.68 -9.30
C GLN A 23 12.39 -24.34 -9.17
N GLY A 24 11.61 -23.27 -8.98
CA GLY A 24 12.17 -21.95 -8.74
C GLY A 24 12.85 -21.91 -7.37
N GLN A 25 13.98 -21.21 -7.30
CA GLN A 25 14.63 -20.90 -6.02
C GLN A 25 13.66 -20.14 -5.08
N SER A 26 13.87 -20.30 -3.77
CA SER A 26 13.15 -19.53 -2.76
C SER A 26 13.32 -18.04 -3.00
N LEU A 27 12.30 -17.25 -2.64
CA LEU A 27 12.39 -15.79 -2.70
C LEU A 27 13.50 -15.29 -1.76
N GLU A 28 14.34 -14.41 -2.28
CA GLU A 28 15.39 -13.76 -1.51
C GLU A 28 14.79 -12.73 -0.54
N ILE A 29 15.27 -12.71 0.70
CA ILE A 29 14.86 -11.74 1.71
C ILE A 29 15.57 -10.42 1.43
N ASN A 30 14.81 -9.35 1.19
CA ASN A 30 15.35 -8.00 0.98
C ASN A 30 14.56 -6.95 1.80
N ASP A 31 15.02 -6.74 3.04
CA ASP A 31 14.36 -5.84 4.01
C ASP A 31 14.39 -4.37 3.57
N SER A 32 15.46 -3.95 2.89
CA SER A 32 15.60 -2.59 2.37
C SER A 32 14.53 -2.28 1.33
N VAL A 33 14.32 -3.21 0.37
CA VAL A 33 13.29 -3.06 -0.66
C VAL A 33 11.90 -3.10 -0.04
N TYR A 34 11.64 -4.00 0.92
CA TYR A 34 10.37 -4.01 1.64
C TYR A 34 10.09 -2.67 2.32
N ASN A 35 11.06 -2.12 3.07
CA ASN A 35 10.92 -0.86 3.78
C ASN A 35 10.81 0.36 2.85
N SER A 36 11.24 0.23 1.58
CA SER A 36 11.05 1.26 0.54
C SER A 36 9.61 1.35 0.01
N ILE A 37 8.78 0.33 0.22
CA ILE A 37 7.36 0.35 -0.15
C ILE A 37 6.60 1.27 0.80
N GLU A 38 5.64 2.02 0.25
CA GLU A 38 4.78 2.92 1.02
C GLU A 38 4.08 2.18 2.16
N SER A 39 4.13 2.75 3.35
CA SER A 39 3.36 2.26 4.50
C SER A 39 1.87 2.56 4.31
N ALA A 40 1.01 1.63 4.69
CA ALA A 40 -0.43 1.89 4.65
C ALA A 40 -0.82 2.98 5.65
N ASN A 41 -1.51 4.05 5.22
CA ASN A 41 -1.96 5.16 6.07
C ASN A 41 -2.81 4.76 7.28
N MET A 42 -3.40 3.57 7.21
CA MET A 42 -4.09 2.92 8.31
C MET A 42 -3.27 2.80 9.60
N LEU A 43 -1.94 2.87 9.48
CA LEU A 43 -1.03 2.91 10.60
C LEU A 43 -1.08 4.22 11.39
N TYR A 44 -1.76 5.29 10.93
CA TYR A 44 -1.53 6.64 11.47
C TYR A 44 -2.78 7.52 11.66
N GLY A 45 -3.97 7.15 11.18
CA GLY A 45 -5.08 8.12 11.07
C GLY A 45 -6.36 7.84 11.86
N ALA A 46 -6.91 6.63 11.79
CA ALA A 46 -8.28 6.38 12.26
C ALA A 46 -8.33 5.17 13.19
N ALA A 47 -9.08 5.26 14.30
CA ALA A 47 -9.38 4.12 15.16
C ALA A 47 -10.02 2.98 14.35
N LEU A 48 -9.93 1.72 14.82
CA LEU A 48 -10.85 0.69 14.31
C LEU A 48 -12.27 1.17 14.60
N PRO A 49 -13.24 1.03 13.67
CA PRO A 49 -14.62 1.33 13.98
C PRO A 49 -15.03 0.57 15.24
N GLU A 50 -15.64 1.26 16.21
CA GLU A 50 -16.28 0.58 17.33
C GLU A 50 -17.24 -0.48 16.77
N GLY A 51 -17.13 -1.72 17.27
CA GLY A 51 -17.95 -2.84 16.80
C GLY A 51 -17.40 -3.61 15.59
N ALA A 52 -16.10 -3.53 15.28
CA ALA A 52 -15.47 -4.48 14.36
C ALA A 52 -15.83 -5.94 14.75
N PRO A 53 -16.19 -6.81 13.80
CA PRO A 53 -16.72 -8.12 14.13
C PRO A 53 -15.61 -8.98 14.76
N LYS A 54 -15.96 -9.81 15.75
CA LYS A 54 -15.00 -10.71 16.42
C LYS A 54 -14.48 -11.84 15.53
N ASN A 55 -15.11 -12.05 14.38
CA ASN A 55 -14.65 -12.93 13.35
C ASN A 55 -15.01 -12.35 11.97
N LEU A 56 -14.23 -12.71 10.97
CA LEU A 56 -14.44 -12.29 9.59
C LEU A 56 -13.81 -13.33 8.68
N SER A 57 -14.46 -13.69 7.57
CA SER A 57 -13.84 -14.54 6.56
C SER A 57 -14.23 -14.10 5.14
N LEU A 58 -13.22 -14.01 4.29
CA LEU A 58 -13.30 -13.81 2.84
C LEU A 58 -13.20 -15.14 2.09
N ARG A 59 -13.22 -16.27 2.79
CA ARG A 59 -13.08 -17.63 2.24
C ARG A 59 -14.05 -17.95 1.12
N MET A 60 -15.26 -17.38 1.14
CA MET A 60 -16.24 -17.58 0.05
C MET A 60 -15.74 -17.04 -1.30
N TYR A 61 -14.90 -16.02 -1.29
CA TYR A 61 -14.33 -15.37 -2.47
C TYR A 61 -12.93 -15.91 -2.83
N CYS A 62 -12.46 -16.98 -2.18
CA CYS A 62 -11.12 -17.53 -2.44
C CYS A 62 -11.16 -18.57 -3.57
N PRO A 63 -10.41 -18.38 -4.67
CA PRO A 63 -10.24 -19.44 -5.67
C PRO A 63 -9.36 -20.57 -5.11
N LEU A 64 -9.77 -21.83 -5.35
CA LEU A 64 -9.14 -23.03 -4.79
C LEU A 64 -8.64 -24.03 -5.84
N ALA A 65 -8.82 -23.72 -7.12
CA ALA A 65 -8.22 -24.46 -8.22
C ALA A 65 -6.72 -24.68 -7.94
N PRO A 66 -6.22 -25.94 -8.02
CA PRO A 66 -4.80 -26.21 -7.81
C PRO A 66 -3.94 -25.41 -8.78
N VAL A 67 -2.86 -24.83 -8.26
CA VAL A 67 -1.84 -24.15 -9.04
C VAL A 67 -0.53 -24.88 -8.78
N THR A 68 0.04 -25.48 -9.82
CA THR A 68 1.39 -26.07 -9.74
C THR A 68 2.39 -24.92 -9.71
N ALA A 69 2.85 -24.56 -8.51
CA ALA A 69 3.75 -23.44 -8.29
C ALA A 69 4.88 -23.80 -7.32
N SER A 70 6.05 -23.21 -7.56
CA SER A 70 7.20 -23.24 -6.67
C SER A 70 7.91 -21.88 -6.70
N GLY A 71 8.83 -21.64 -5.77
CA GLY A 71 9.66 -20.44 -5.73
C GLY A 71 8.85 -19.15 -5.90
N GLY A 72 9.29 -18.28 -6.83
CA GLY A 72 8.63 -17.01 -7.12
C GLY A 72 7.23 -17.10 -7.72
N LEU A 73 6.82 -18.24 -8.29
CA LEU A 73 5.44 -18.42 -8.79
C LEU A 73 4.44 -18.53 -7.64
N ILE A 74 4.86 -18.98 -6.45
CA ILE A 74 4.01 -18.95 -5.25
C ILE A 74 3.66 -17.50 -4.87
N TRP A 75 4.62 -16.58 -4.99
CA TRP A 75 4.40 -15.15 -4.74
C TRP A 75 3.38 -14.55 -5.69
N THR A 76 3.55 -14.73 -7.00
CA THR A 76 2.60 -14.20 -7.98
C THR A 76 1.23 -14.87 -7.91
N ALA A 77 1.17 -16.13 -7.46
CA ALA A 77 -0.07 -16.83 -7.15
C ALA A 77 -0.79 -16.28 -5.91
N ALA A 78 -0.06 -15.90 -4.86
CA ALA A 78 -0.66 -15.23 -3.70
C ALA A 78 -1.31 -13.90 -4.10
N ILE A 79 -0.60 -13.10 -4.90
CA ILE A 79 -1.11 -11.81 -5.41
C ILE A 79 -2.33 -12.00 -6.28
N SER A 80 -2.25 -12.90 -7.27
CA SER A 80 -3.37 -13.18 -8.18
C SER A 80 -4.60 -13.65 -7.42
N LYS A 81 -4.40 -14.48 -6.38
CA LYS A 81 -5.47 -14.90 -5.47
C LYS A 81 -6.04 -13.72 -4.68
N ALA A 82 -5.21 -12.87 -4.09
CA ALA A 82 -5.65 -11.67 -3.35
C ALA A 82 -6.47 -10.72 -4.23
N MET A 83 -5.99 -10.40 -5.44
CA MET A 83 -6.72 -9.57 -6.41
C MET A 83 -8.07 -10.23 -6.79
N SER A 84 -8.11 -11.55 -6.94
CA SER A 84 -9.34 -12.29 -7.30
C SER A 84 -10.39 -12.20 -6.19
N ILE A 85 -9.96 -12.33 -4.93
CA ILE A 85 -10.81 -12.16 -3.75
C ILE A 85 -11.39 -10.75 -3.71
N MET A 86 -10.56 -9.72 -3.93
CA MET A 86 -11.02 -8.32 -3.93
C MET A 86 -12.05 -8.06 -5.02
N LEU A 87 -11.80 -8.52 -6.25
CA LEU A 87 -12.72 -8.38 -7.37
C LEU A 87 -14.03 -9.14 -7.10
N GLY A 88 -13.93 -10.37 -6.60
CA GLY A 88 -15.06 -11.21 -6.24
C GLY A 88 -15.96 -10.57 -5.19
N TYR A 89 -15.37 -10.05 -4.12
CA TYR A 89 -16.10 -9.32 -3.09
C TYR A 89 -16.76 -8.05 -3.65
N GLY A 90 -16.02 -7.23 -4.40
CA GLY A 90 -16.56 -6.00 -5.00
C GLY A 90 -17.73 -6.24 -5.96
N LYS A 91 -17.78 -7.42 -6.60
CA LYS A 91 -18.85 -7.84 -7.50
C LYS A 91 -19.91 -8.74 -6.85
N GLN A 92 -19.76 -9.08 -5.57
CA GLN A 92 -20.64 -10.01 -4.85
C GLN A 92 -20.79 -11.36 -5.58
N TRP A 93 -19.67 -11.89 -6.09
CA TRP A 93 -19.64 -13.14 -6.83
C TRP A 93 -19.71 -14.38 -5.92
N SER A 94 -20.31 -15.45 -6.44
CA SER A 94 -20.17 -16.79 -5.86
C SER A 94 -18.72 -17.29 -5.98
N ARG A 95 -18.35 -18.32 -5.20
CA ARG A 95 -17.01 -18.93 -5.32
C ARG A 95 -16.70 -19.38 -6.74
N GLU A 96 -17.64 -20.05 -7.39
CA GLU A 96 -17.48 -20.53 -8.76
C GLU A 96 -17.23 -19.37 -9.75
N GLN A 97 -17.95 -18.26 -9.59
CA GLN A 97 -17.72 -17.06 -10.39
C GLN A 97 -16.33 -16.48 -10.14
N VAL A 98 -15.85 -16.45 -8.89
CA VAL A 98 -14.48 -16.01 -8.60
C VAL A 98 -13.44 -16.95 -9.22
N GLU A 99 -13.64 -18.26 -9.15
CA GLU A 99 -12.74 -19.23 -9.79
C GLU A 99 -12.68 -19.05 -11.31
N ASN A 100 -13.83 -18.88 -11.95
CA ASN A 100 -13.92 -18.65 -13.40
C ASN A 100 -13.32 -17.31 -13.85
N GLN A 101 -13.20 -16.35 -12.93
CA GLN A 101 -12.69 -15.00 -13.21
C GLN A 101 -11.34 -14.73 -12.51
N ALA A 102 -10.70 -15.76 -11.97
CA ALA A 102 -9.46 -15.63 -11.22
C ALA A 102 -8.32 -15.06 -12.08
N PHE A 103 -7.41 -14.33 -11.45
CA PHE A 103 -6.25 -13.75 -12.11
C PHE A 103 -5.14 -14.78 -12.37
N SER A 104 -4.34 -14.53 -13.41
CA SER A 104 -3.25 -15.41 -13.83
C SER A 104 -2.01 -15.20 -12.95
N PRO A 105 -1.55 -16.23 -12.21
CA PRO A 105 -0.26 -16.18 -11.53
C PRO A 105 0.92 -16.24 -12.51
N TYR A 106 0.68 -16.92 -13.64
CA TYR A 106 1.67 -17.20 -14.67
C TYR A 106 2.05 -15.95 -15.46
N PHE A 107 1.06 -15.11 -15.79
CA PHE A 107 1.32 -13.86 -16.51
C PHE A 107 2.23 -12.93 -15.70
N LEU A 108 1.91 -12.72 -14.43
CA LEU A 108 2.76 -11.93 -13.54
C LEU A 108 4.15 -12.55 -13.40
N PHE A 109 4.22 -13.87 -13.26
CA PHE A 109 5.49 -14.56 -13.12
C PHE A 109 6.38 -14.32 -14.34
N ASP A 110 5.91 -14.57 -15.56
CA ASP A 110 6.73 -14.44 -16.78
C ASP A 110 7.09 -12.99 -17.11
N MET A 111 6.27 -12.03 -16.67
CA MET A 111 6.56 -10.60 -16.82
C MET A 111 7.67 -10.10 -15.87
N LEU A 112 7.87 -10.77 -14.73
CA LEU A 112 8.86 -10.35 -13.73
C LEU A 112 10.30 -10.72 -14.16
N PRO A 113 11.28 -9.83 -13.93
CA PRO A 113 12.68 -10.13 -14.20
C PRO A 113 13.19 -11.37 -13.45
N LYS A 114 13.94 -12.22 -14.17
CA LYS A 114 14.59 -13.41 -13.63
C LYS A 114 16.08 -13.15 -13.36
N VAL A 115 16.65 -13.87 -12.39
CA VAL A 115 18.09 -13.89 -12.13
C VAL A 115 18.82 -14.54 -13.30
N SER A 116 18.31 -15.68 -13.75
CA SER A 116 18.76 -16.35 -14.98
C SER A 116 17.59 -17.08 -15.62
N ILE A 117 17.75 -17.41 -16.90
CA ILE A 117 16.78 -18.19 -17.69
C ILE A 117 16.63 -19.58 -17.04
N GLU A 118 17.74 -20.23 -16.72
CA GLU A 118 17.79 -21.61 -16.24
C GLU A 118 17.19 -21.80 -14.83
N SER A 119 17.37 -20.81 -13.95
CA SER A 119 16.93 -20.91 -12.56
C SER A 119 15.46 -20.54 -12.35
N CYS A 120 14.88 -19.78 -13.28
CA CYS A 120 13.57 -19.15 -13.12
C CYS A 120 13.38 -18.40 -11.77
N GLY A 121 14.47 -18.06 -11.08
CA GLY A 121 14.47 -17.32 -9.83
C GLY A 121 14.13 -15.86 -10.09
N LEU A 122 13.28 -15.25 -9.26
CA LEU A 122 12.99 -13.82 -9.37
C LEU A 122 14.20 -13.00 -8.90
N HIS A 123 14.44 -11.87 -9.55
CA HIS A 123 15.48 -10.92 -9.14
C HIS A 123 15.28 -10.45 -7.68
N LYS A 124 16.36 -10.09 -6.97
CA LYS A 124 16.33 -9.63 -5.56
C LYS A 124 15.43 -8.42 -5.26
N GLU A 125 15.03 -7.70 -6.31
CA GLU A 125 14.12 -6.53 -6.27
C GLU A 125 12.66 -6.93 -6.53
N TRP A 126 12.32 -8.22 -6.39
CA TRP A 126 11.03 -8.80 -6.75
C TRP A 126 9.83 -8.05 -6.13
N ILE A 127 9.95 -7.51 -4.91
CA ILE A 127 8.89 -6.71 -4.27
C ILE A 127 8.63 -5.44 -5.10
N LYS A 128 9.67 -4.64 -5.37
CA LYS A 128 9.54 -3.37 -6.09
C LYS A 128 9.14 -3.59 -7.54
N GLN A 129 9.74 -4.58 -8.21
CA GLN A 129 9.39 -4.95 -9.58
C GLN A 129 7.93 -5.42 -9.69
N THR A 130 7.42 -6.12 -8.67
CA THR A 130 6.01 -6.52 -8.61
C THR A 130 5.09 -5.31 -8.44
N GLN A 131 5.44 -4.37 -7.56
CA GLN A 131 4.70 -3.10 -7.41
C GLN A 131 4.63 -2.36 -8.76
N ASP A 132 5.79 -2.15 -9.40
CA ASP A 132 5.86 -1.41 -10.65
C ASP A 132 5.10 -2.12 -11.77
N LEU A 133 5.15 -3.45 -11.83
CA LEU A 133 4.40 -4.24 -12.80
C LEU A 133 2.88 -4.09 -12.60
N LEU A 134 2.39 -4.23 -11.37
CA LEU A 134 0.95 -4.17 -11.07
C LEU A 134 0.37 -2.76 -11.23
N VAL A 135 1.16 -1.72 -10.93
CA VAL A 135 0.76 -0.32 -11.09
C VAL A 135 0.75 0.10 -12.55
N ASN A 136 1.75 -0.31 -13.35
CA ASN A 136 1.90 0.20 -14.72
C ASN A 136 1.31 -0.72 -15.80
N ILE A 137 1.26 -2.03 -15.55
CA ILE A 137 0.81 -3.03 -16.52
C ILE A 137 -0.41 -3.80 -16.00
N GLY A 138 -0.46 -4.10 -14.70
CA GLY A 138 -1.53 -4.88 -14.08
C GLY A 138 -1.44 -6.38 -14.37
N ASN A 139 -2.53 -7.09 -14.08
CA ASN A 139 -2.67 -8.53 -14.32
C ASN A 139 -3.81 -8.83 -15.32
N VAL A 140 -3.88 -10.07 -15.77
CA VAL A 140 -4.91 -10.63 -16.66
C VAL A 140 -5.62 -11.81 -15.99
N LYS A 141 -6.78 -12.18 -16.51
CA LYS A 141 -7.49 -13.38 -16.07
C LYS A 141 -6.73 -14.64 -16.46
N LEU A 142 -6.80 -15.68 -15.63
CA LEU A 142 -6.20 -17.00 -15.86
C LEU A 142 -6.67 -17.61 -17.18
N THR A 143 -7.93 -17.38 -17.57
CA THR A 143 -8.49 -17.82 -18.86
C THR A 143 -7.81 -17.17 -20.08
N LYS A 144 -7.05 -16.08 -19.89
CA LYS A 144 -6.30 -15.39 -20.96
C LYS A 144 -4.83 -15.77 -20.99
N TYR A 145 -4.29 -16.24 -19.87
CA TYR A 145 -2.91 -16.69 -19.76
C TYR A 145 -2.83 -17.82 -18.73
N SER A 146 -2.81 -19.07 -19.21
CA SER A 146 -2.88 -20.28 -18.39
C SER A 146 -1.49 -20.89 -18.16
N GLN A 147 -1.42 -21.96 -17.36
CA GLN A 147 -0.15 -22.64 -17.08
C GLN A 147 0.59 -23.09 -18.35
N GLY A 148 -0.13 -23.64 -19.34
CA GLY A 148 0.49 -24.12 -20.58
C GLY A 148 1.04 -23.02 -21.49
N ALA A 149 0.71 -21.76 -21.21
CA ALA A 149 1.28 -20.60 -21.89
C ALA A 149 2.51 -20.04 -21.17
N ALA A 150 2.75 -20.47 -19.93
CA ALA A 150 3.85 -20.01 -19.11
C ALA A 150 5.12 -20.76 -19.47
N ASP A 151 6.19 -20.04 -19.76
CA ASP A 151 7.47 -20.67 -20.07
C ASP A 151 8.65 -20.07 -19.30
N CYS A 152 8.44 -19.07 -18.43
CA CYS A 152 9.45 -18.36 -17.64
C CYS A 152 10.50 -17.56 -18.44
N HIS A 153 10.83 -18.00 -19.65
CA HIS A 153 11.96 -17.55 -20.43
C HIS A 153 11.57 -16.41 -21.38
N ASN A 154 10.37 -16.47 -21.93
CA ASN A 154 9.85 -15.49 -22.85
C ASN A 154 8.84 -14.62 -22.11
N LYS A 155 9.10 -13.31 -22.11
CA LYS A 155 8.02 -12.37 -21.78
C LYS A 155 6.88 -12.64 -22.76
N PRO A 156 5.63 -12.74 -22.29
CA PRO A 156 4.49 -12.91 -23.18
C PRO A 156 4.59 -11.87 -24.30
N SER A 157 4.68 -12.32 -25.56
CA SER A 157 4.71 -11.44 -26.72
C SER A 157 3.38 -10.66 -26.81
N GLU A 158 3.17 -9.86 -27.85
CA GLU A 158 1.96 -9.04 -28.12
C GLU A 158 0.57 -9.74 -28.03
N LEU A 159 0.47 -10.98 -27.53
CA LEU A 159 -0.71 -11.78 -27.15
C LEU A 159 -1.76 -11.07 -26.29
N LEU A 160 -1.51 -9.82 -25.91
CA LEU A 160 -2.42 -9.04 -25.10
C LEU A 160 -2.80 -7.71 -25.73
N ASN A 161 -2.47 -7.49 -27.00
CA ASN A 161 -3.14 -6.46 -27.79
C ASN A 161 -4.65 -6.77 -27.72
N LYS A 162 -5.42 -5.89 -27.08
CA LYS A 162 -6.88 -6.00 -26.79
C LYS A 162 -7.31 -6.90 -25.62
N VAL A 163 -6.46 -7.23 -24.64
CA VAL A 163 -6.89 -7.91 -23.39
C VAL A 163 -6.96 -6.95 -22.21
N ASP A 164 -8.09 -6.97 -21.49
CA ASP A 164 -8.29 -6.17 -20.27
C ASP A 164 -7.16 -6.39 -19.25
N ARG A 165 -6.65 -5.28 -18.74
CA ARG A 165 -5.66 -5.22 -17.68
C ARG A 165 -6.28 -4.74 -16.39
N TYR A 166 -6.01 -5.45 -15.31
CA TYR A 166 -6.49 -5.10 -13.99
C TYR A 166 -5.31 -4.58 -13.20
N LEU A 167 -5.27 -3.26 -13.04
CA LEU A 167 -4.19 -2.55 -12.37
C LEU A 167 -4.52 -2.41 -10.89
N ILE A 168 -3.47 -2.19 -10.11
CA ILE A 168 -3.61 -1.68 -8.75
C ILE A 168 -3.25 -0.20 -8.73
N ARG A 169 -3.96 0.53 -7.89
CA ARG A 169 -3.65 1.88 -7.50
C ARG A 169 -2.38 1.95 -6.64
N ALA A 170 -2.26 1.01 -5.71
CA ALA A 170 -1.16 0.95 -4.77
C ALA A 170 -0.92 -0.47 -4.28
N MET A 171 0.34 -0.77 -3.99
CA MET A 171 0.77 -1.85 -3.11
C MET A 171 1.43 -1.19 -1.91
N THR A 172 0.91 -1.46 -0.70
CA THR A 172 1.41 -0.88 0.55
C THR A 172 1.90 -1.96 1.49
N ARG A 173 2.93 -1.64 2.28
CA ARG A 173 3.38 -2.50 3.39
C ARG A 173 2.56 -2.22 4.64
N LEU A 174 2.29 -3.24 5.44
CA LEU A 174 1.45 -3.11 6.64
C LEU A 174 2.23 -2.84 7.92
N PHE A 175 3.51 -3.15 7.94
CA PHE A 175 4.40 -2.89 9.09
C PHE A 175 5.83 -2.70 8.60
N VAL A 176 6.70 -2.18 9.47
CA VAL A 176 8.15 -2.19 9.23
C VAL A 176 8.66 -3.56 9.67
N ASN A 177 9.56 -4.16 8.91
CA ASN A 177 10.29 -5.30 9.43
C ASN A 177 11.34 -4.78 10.43
N ASN A 178 11.05 -4.88 11.73
CA ASN A 178 11.97 -4.57 12.81
C ASN A 178 12.65 -5.87 13.27
N PRO A 179 13.99 -5.93 13.38
CA PRO A 179 14.72 -7.12 13.85
C PRO A 179 14.36 -7.56 15.29
N THR A 180 13.66 -6.74 16.07
CA THR A 180 13.20 -7.11 17.41
C THR A 180 11.80 -7.74 17.35
N ASP A 181 11.75 -9.06 17.55
CA ASP A 181 10.53 -9.86 17.76
C ASP A 181 9.93 -9.55 19.15
N ASP A 182 9.57 -8.29 19.40
CA ASP A 182 8.90 -7.92 20.64
C ASP A 182 7.39 -8.15 20.56
N LEU A 183 6.78 -8.32 21.74
CA LEU A 183 5.35 -8.55 21.89
C LEU A 183 4.50 -7.39 21.31
N ALA A 184 5.05 -6.17 21.27
CA ALA A 184 4.39 -5.00 20.69
C ALA A 184 4.29 -5.09 19.16
N SER A 185 5.29 -5.68 18.49
CA SER A 185 5.28 -6.00 17.06
C SER A 185 4.16 -6.98 16.70
N ILE A 186 3.93 -8.01 17.53
CA ILE A 186 2.82 -8.96 17.33
C ILE A 186 1.45 -8.27 17.42
N GLY A 187 1.27 -7.41 18.43
CA GLY A 187 0.07 -6.59 18.58
C GLY A 187 -0.21 -5.71 17.37
N GLN A 188 0.81 -4.99 16.90
CA GLN A 188 0.69 -4.15 15.71
C GLN A 188 0.31 -4.96 14.48
N LYS A 189 1.00 -6.08 14.22
CA LYS A 189 0.72 -7.00 13.10
C LYS A 189 -0.73 -7.48 13.13
N GLN A 190 -1.25 -7.86 14.30
CA GLN A 190 -2.65 -8.25 14.46
C GLN A 190 -3.60 -7.11 14.08
N PHE A 191 -3.38 -5.93 14.66
CA PHE A 191 -4.24 -4.77 14.44
C PHE A 191 -4.33 -4.41 12.96
N VAL A 192 -3.18 -4.25 12.29
CA VAL A 192 -3.15 -3.82 10.89
C VAL A 192 -3.75 -4.86 9.95
N ILE A 193 -3.49 -6.15 10.17
CA ILE A 193 -4.08 -7.22 9.35
C ILE A 193 -5.60 -7.28 9.54
N LYS A 194 -6.10 -7.21 10.79
CA LYS A 194 -7.55 -7.15 11.06
C LYS A 194 -8.20 -5.94 10.40
N ARG A 195 -7.51 -4.80 10.39
CA ARG A 195 -8.01 -3.57 9.75
C ARG A 195 -8.11 -3.70 8.22
N CYS A 196 -7.12 -4.31 7.57
CA CYS A 196 -7.21 -4.64 6.13
C CYS A 196 -8.42 -5.53 5.86
N LEU A 197 -8.55 -6.62 6.62
CA LEU A 197 -9.65 -7.57 6.48
C LEU A 197 -11.02 -6.95 6.76
N GLY A 198 -11.10 -6.02 7.73
CA GLY A 198 -12.31 -5.25 8.04
C GLY A 198 -12.86 -4.51 6.81
N ARG A 199 -11.94 -3.90 6.04
CA ARG A 199 -12.20 -3.27 4.72
C ARG A 199 -12.29 -4.26 3.57
N LYS A 200 -12.27 -5.55 3.87
CA LYS A 200 -12.47 -6.66 2.93
C LYS A 200 -11.32 -6.79 1.94
N HIS A 201 -10.15 -6.34 2.36
CA HIS A 201 -8.89 -6.50 1.64
C HIS A 201 -8.13 -7.69 2.22
N PRO A 202 -7.89 -8.75 1.43
CA PRO A 202 -7.03 -9.85 1.85
C PRO A 202 -5.58 -9.37 1.96
N VAL A 203 -4.81 -9.98 2.85
CA VAL A 203 -3.40 -9.61 3.07
C VAL A 203 -2.50 -10.67 2.46
N VAL A 204 -1.56 -10.29 1.61
CA VAL A 204 -0.48 -11.19 1.19
C VAL A 204 0.59 -11.16 2.27
N LEU A 205 0.81 -12.30 2.92
CA LEU A 205 1.69 -12.45 4.07
C LEU A 205 2.85 -13.37 3.71
N CYS A 206 4.08 -12.90 3.89
CA CYS A 206 5.28 -13.72 3.81
C CYS A 206 5.74 -14.07 5.23
N ILE A 207 5.85 -15.37 5.52
CA ILE A 207 6.24 -15.91 6.83
C ILE A 207 7.52 -16.73 6.70
N MET A 208 8.36 -16.73 7.73
CA MET A 208 9.49 -17.64 7.86
C MET A 208 8.99 -18.97 8.41
N ALA A 209 8.87 -19.98 7.54
CA ALA A 209 8.29 -21.26 7.89
C ALA A 209 9.14 -22.44 7.41
N ASP A 210 9.01 -23.56 8.10
CA ASP A 210 9.73 -24.80 7.83
C ASP A 210 9.02 -25.69 6.80
N GLU A 211 9.61 -26.85 6.51
CA GLU A 211 9.05 -27.86 5.61
C GLU A 211 7.69 -28.41 6.08
N GLY A 212 7.44 -28.45 7.39
CA GLY A 212 6.15 -28.84 7.95
C GLY A 212 5.01 -27.92 7.52
N PHE A 213 5.31 -26.63 7.27
CA PHE A 213 4.37 -25.71 6.65
C PHE A 213 4.07 -26.08 5.20
N VAL A 214 5.09 -26.37 4.40
CA VAL A 214 4.94 -26.70 2.98
C VAL A 214 4.08 -27.96 2.80
N ASN A 215 4.27 -28.94 3.68
CA ASN A 215 3.59 -30.23 3.65
C ASN A 215 2.32 -30.30 4.52
N LEU A 216 1.82 -29.16 5.02
CA LEU A 216 0.70 -29.11 5.96
C LEU A 216 -0.54 -29.84 5.43
N LYS A 217 -1.14 -30.70 6.27
CA LYS A 217 -2.41 -31.42 6.00
C LYS A 217 -3.50 -31.15 7.03
N THR A 218 -3.15 -30.47 8.12
CA THR A 218 -4.05 -30.06 9.19
C THR A 218 -4.66 -28.69 8.89
N ASP A 219 -5.62 -28.27 9.70
CA ASP A 219 -6.19 -26.92 9.65
C ASP A 219 -5.45 -25.91 10.52
N VAL A 220 -4.39 -26.29 11.23
CA VAL A 220 -3.58 -25.39 12.05
C VAL A 220 -2.12 -25.63 11.73
N TRP A 221 -1.38 -24.54 11.48
CA TRP A 221 0.07 -24.58 11.44
C TRP A 221 0.64 -24.24 12.82
N ALA A 222 1.64 -25.00 13.24
CA ALA A 222 2.49 -24.69 14.38
C ALA A 222 3.94 -24.58 13.91
N PRO A 223 4.69 -23.56 14.33
CA PRO A 223 6.10 -23.42 13.96
C PRO A 223 6.92 -24.60 14.49
N GLY A 224 7.67 -25.26 13.61
CA GLY A 224 8.65 -26.27 13.96
C GLY A 224 10.07 -25.69 14.10
N SER A 225 11.00 -26.57 14.44
CA SER A 225 12.43 -26.26 14.61
C SER A 225 13.27 -26.45 13.34
N GLY A 226 12.64 -26.77 12.21
CA GLY A 226 13.32 -27.03 10.95
C GLY A 226 13.94 -25.79 10.32
N MET A 227 14.68 -25.99 9.23
CA MET A 227 15.21 -24.88 8.43
C MET A 227 14.06 -24.04 7.88
N LYS A 228 14.09 -22.74 8.15
CA LYS A 228 13.03 -21.80 7.75
C LYS A 228 13.35 -21.17 6.41
N SER A 229 12.32 -21.06 5.58
CA SER A 229 12.35 -20.38 4.29
C SER A 229 11.18 -19.41 4.21
N LEU A 230 11.26 -18.43 3.30
CA LEU A 230 10.20 -17.46 3.11
C LEU A 230 9.04 -18.10 2.34
N GLN A 231 7.91 -18.31 3.02
CA GLN A 231 6.68 -18.84 2.46
C GLN A 231 5.66 -17.73 2.28
N THR A 232 4.86 -17.76 1.21
CA THR A 232 3.85 -16.73 0.93
C THR A 232 2.45 -17.32 0.97
N VAL A 233 1.56 -16.68 1.74
CA VAL A 233 0.15 -17.02 1.83
C VAL A 233 -0.73 -15.79 1.72
N VAL A 234 -2.04 -16.01 1.64
CA VAL A 234 -3.04 -14.95 1.71
C VAL A 234 -3.83 -15.11 3.01
N VAL A 235 -3.84 -14.08 3.84
CA VAL A 235 -4.75 -13.98 4.99
C VAL A 235 -6.12 -13.57 4.49
N THR A 236 -7.12 -14.37 4.85
CA THR A 236 -8.49 -14.26 4.33
C THR A 236 -9.51 -14.04 5.43
N GLY A 237 -9.13 -14.22 6.69
CA GLY A 237 -10.05 -14.04 7.80
C GLY A 237 -9.35 -14.08 9.14
N TYR A 238 -10.13 -13.88 10.20
CA TYR A 238 -9.70 -14.03 11.57
C TYR A 238 -10.87 -14.49 12.45
N ASP A 239 -10.54 -15.09 13.58
CA ASP A 239 -11.48 -15.48 14.60
C ASP A 239 -10.85 -15.22 15.98
N ASP A 240 -11.39 -14.23 16.69
CA ASP A 240 -10.88 -13.82 18.01
C ASP A 240 -11.16 -14.88 19.08
N GLN A 241 -12.15 -15.75 18.93
CA GLN A 241 -12.32 -16.87 19.86
C GLN A 241 -11.21 -17.91 19.68
N ARG A 242 -10.76 -18.10 18.43
CA ARG A 242 -9.62 -18.98 18.10
C ARG A 242 -8.27 -18.33 18.36
N GLN A 243 -8.23 -17.00 18.50
CA GLN A 243 -6.98 -16.22 18.57
C GLN A 243 -6.08 -16.49 17.36
N ALA A 244 -6.67 -16.54 16.15
CA ALA A 244 -5.96 -16.94 14.94
C ALA A 244 -6.46 -16.23 13.67
N PHE A 245 -5.59 -16.18 12.67
CA PHE A 245 -5.86 -15.76 11.30
C PHE A 245 -6.10 -16.98 10.40
N GLU A 246 -7.13 -16.93 9.55
CA GLU A 246 -7.36 -17.92 8.50
C GLU A 246 -6.51 -17.55 7.28
N ILE A 247 -5.62 -18.45 6.89
CA ILE A 247 -4.76 -18.30 5.72
C ILE A 247 -5.11 -19.32 4.65
N THR A 248 -4.85 -18.97 3.39
CA THR A 248 -4.91 -19.89 2.26
C THR A 248 -3.59 -19.91 1.52
N HIS A 249 -3.17 -21.12 1.12
CA HIS A 249 -1.97 -21.28 0.32
C HIS A 249 -2.28 -21.04 -1.17
N PRO A 250 -1.37 -20.38 -1.92
CA PRO A 250 -1.57 -20.11 -3.33
C PRO A 250 -1.75 -21.35 -4.21
N ILE A 251 -1.19 -22.50 -3.79
CA ILE A 251 -1.23 -23.77 -4.54
C ILE A 251 -2.60 -24.49 -4.52
N GLY A 252 -3.57 -23.98 -3.77
CA GLY A 252 -4.96 -24.44 -3.82
C GLY A 252 -5.31 -25.55 -2.82
N LYS A 253 -6.40 -26.27 -3.11
CA LYS A 253 -7.12 -27.12 -2.15
C LYS A 253 -6.35 -28.28 -1.50
N ASN A 254 -5.20 -28.67 -2.04
CA ASN A 254 -4.42 -29.83 -1.58
C ASN A 254 -3.49 -29.52 -0.39
N TRP A 255 -3.40 -28.25 -0.02
CA TRP A 255 -2.63 -27.77 1.13
C TRP A 255 -3.54 -27.51 2.33
N GLY A 256 -3.09 -27.84 3.53
CA GLY A 256 -3.88 -27.72 4.76
C GLY A 256 -5.21 -28.48 4.67
N LYS A 257 -6.26 -27.93 5.26
CA LYS A 257 -7.63 -28.46 5.20
C LYS A 257 -8.43 -27.77 4.09
N GLY A 258 -8.37 -28.33 2.90
CA GLY A 258 -9.12 -27.83 1.73
C GLY A 258 -8.58 -26.51 1.19
N GLY A 259 -7.27 -26.27 1.30
CA GLY A 259 -6.58 -25.06 0.86
C GLY A 259 -6.42 -23.99 1.94
N PHE A 260 -6.80 -24.30 3.19
CA PHE A 260 -6.79 -23.36 4.31
C PHE A 260 -6.13 -23.93 5.55
N ALA A 261 -5.59 -23.04 6.37
CA ALA A 261 -5.15 -23.33 7.73
C ALA A 261 -5.29 -22.08 8.60
N TRP A 262 -5.04 -22.24 9.89
CA TRP A 262 -5.02 -21.19 10.89
C TRP A 262 -3.60 -20.96 11.39
N ILE A 263 -3.21 -19.70 11.50
CA ILE A 263 -1.99 -19.25 12.18
C ILE A 263 -2.41 -18.50 13.44
N ARG A 264 -1.90 -18.90 14.60
CA ARG A 264 -2.23 -18.21 15.86
C ARG A 264 -1.66 -16.80 15.82
N TYR A 265 -2.32 -15.86 16.51
CA TYR A 265 -1.84 -14.50 16.64
C TYR A 265 -0.41 -14.42 17.20
N ALA A 266 -0.09 -15.29 18.16
CA ALA A 266 1.24 -15.40 18.74
C ALA A 266 2.32 -15.83 17.73
N ASP A 267 1.96 -16.57 16.67
CA ASP A 267 2.90 -17.03 15.66
C ASP A 267 3.22 -15.96 14.59
N LEU A 268 2.62 -14.76 14.69
CA LEU A 268 2.96 -13.61 13.84
C LEU A 268 4.38 -13.06 14.09
N GLY A 269 5.08 -13.54 15.12
CA GLY A 269 6.53 -13.36 15.22
C GLY A 269 7.25 -13.85 13.96
N HIS A 270 6.74 -14.91 13.31
CA HIS A 270 7.32 -15.43 12.07
C HIS A 270 6.93 -14.63 10.81
N ALA A 271 6.03 -13.66 10.89
CA ALA A 271 5.67 -12.82 9.76
C ALA A 271 6.79 -11.83 9.43
N LYS A 272 7.35 -11.96 8.22
CA LYS A 272 8.47 -11.16 7.72
C LYS A 272 7.99 -9.97 6.90
N TYR A 273 7.06 -10.19 5.96
CA TYR A 273 6.49 -9.14 5.12
C TYR A 273 4.98 -9.26 5.06
N ALA A 274 4.27 -8.14 4.96
CA ALA A 274 2.84 -8.15 4.67
C ALA A 274 2.45 -6.99 3.76
N PHE A 275 1.63 -7.30 2.77
CA PHE A 275 1.19 -6.36 1.76
C PHE A 275 -0.32 -6.33 1.65
N GLU A 276 -0.83 -5.13 1.40
CA GLU A 276 -2.17 -4.90 0.90
C GLU A 276 -2.10 -4.28 -0.50
N PHE A 277 -3.15 -4.54 -1.28
CA PHE A 277 -3.35 -3.97 -2.59
C PHE A 277 -4.61 -3.11 -2.59
N THR A 278 -4.57 -1.99 -3.30
CA THR A 278 -5.75 -1.17 -3.61
C THR A 278 -6.00 -1.29 -5.11
N MET A 279 -7.10 -1.91 -5.52
CA MET A 279 -7.44 -2.11 -6.94
C MET A 279 -7.87 -0.79 -7.61
N GLU A 280 -7.66 -0.66 -8.93
CA GLU A 280 -8.38 0.35 -9.71
C GLU A 280 -9.86 0.01 -9.84
N ASP A 281 -10.70 1.04 -9.98
CA ASP A 281 -12.16 0.90 -10.05
C ASP A 281 -12.61 0.20 -11.35
N ARG A 282 -11.80 0.28 -12.40
CA ARG A 282 -12.07 -0.29 -13.73
C ARG A 282 -10.81 -0.88 -14.35
N PRO A 283 -10.93 -1.97 -15.14
CA PRO A 283 -9.81 -2.45 -15.93
C PRO A 283 -9.43 -1.42 -17.02
N VAL A 284 -8.15 -1.40 -17.35
CA VAL A 284 -7.59 -0.62 -18.46
C VAL A 284 -7.61 -1.50 -19.72
N LEU A 285 -8.14 -0.96 -20.83
CA LEU A 285 -8.13 -1.68 -22.09
C LEU A 285 -6.70 -1.74 -22.65
N ALA A 286 -6.32 -2.85 -23.27
CA ALA A 286 -4.93 -3.03 -23.73
C ALA A 286 -4.38 -1.93 -24.65
N ARG A 287 -5.22 -1.30 -25.50
CA ARG A 287 -4.80 -0.18 -26.37
C ARG A 287 -4.34 1.06 -25.58
N GLU A 288 -4.81 1.23 -24.35
CA GLU A 288 -4.36 2.28 -23.43
C GLU A 288 -3.10 1.82 -22.68
N SER A 289 -3.01 0.53 -22.34
CA SER A 289 -1.82 -0.06 -21.69
C SER A 289 -0.57 -0.03 -22.58
N GLU A 290 -0.69 -0.26 -23.89
CA GLU A 290 0.41 -0.20 -24.87
C GLU A 290 1.01 1.20 -24.97
N LYS A 291 0.18 2.25 -24.93
CA LYS A 291 0.64 3.64 -24.89
C LYS A 291 1.41 3.95 -23.61
N ASN A 292 1.05 3.33 -22.50
CA ASN A 292 1.76 3.49 -21.23
C ASN A 292 3.09 2.73 -21.22
N ILE A 293 3.15 1.51 -21.77
CA ILE A 293 4.40 0.72 -21.88
C ILE A 293 5.38 1.37 -22.87
N ALA A 294 4.92 1.80 -24.04
CA ALA A 294 5.76 2.46 -25.04
C ALA A 294 6.35 3.81 -24.54
N ARG A 295 5.63 4.53 -23.66
CA ARG A 295 6.13 5.72 -22.98
C ARG A 295 7.20 5.41 -21.93
N HIS A 296 7.16 4.24 -21.30
CA HIS A 296 8.14 3.84 -20.28
C HIS A 296 9.41 3.21 -20.88
N GLN A 297 9.35 2.66 -22.09
CA GLN A 297 10.53 2.14 -22.80
C GLN A 297 11.26 3.21 -23.64
N LYS A 298 10.63 4.36 -23.90
CA LYS A 298 11.28 5.55 -24.49
C LYS A 298 11.24 6.74 -23.52
N SER A 299 12.20 6.78 -22.60
CA SER A 299 12.61 8.03 -21.95
C SER A 299 14.01 7.92 -21.32
N ASN A 300 15.04 8.01 -22.14
CA ASN A 300 15.93 9.17 -22.03
C ASN A 300 15.41 10.17 -23.07
N THR A 301 14.92 11.31 -22.61
CA THR A 301 14.30 12.43 -23.38
C THR A 301 12.85 12.24 -23.85
N GLY A 302 11.94 13.03 -23.25
CA GLY A 302 10.84 13.66 -23.99
C GLY A 302 9.43 13.07 -23.86
N THR A 303 8.57 13.80 -23.13
CA THR A 303 7.08 13.80 -23.15
C THR A 303 6.36 12.66 -22.43
N HIS A 304 6.39 12.74 -21.10
CA HIS A 304 5.38 12.17 -20.21
C HIS A 304 4.01 12.78 -20.59
N ILE A 305 3.03 11.96 -21.00
CA ILE A 305 1.65 12.40 -21.11
C ILE A 305 1.00 12.08 -19.76
N PRO A 306 0.64 13.11 -18.96
CA PRO A 306 0.22 12.90 -17.59
C PRO A 306 -1.07 12.10 -17.48
N ASP A 307 -1.14 11.22 -16.49
CA ASP A 307 -2.41 10.78 -15.95
C ASP A 307 -3.05 11.99 -15.26
N ARG A 308 -3.86 12.74 -16.02
CA ARG A 308 -4.41 14.02 -15.55
C ARG A 308 -5.50 13.78 -14.50
N SER A 309 -5.07 13.45 -13.30
CA SER A 309 -5.94 13.20 -12.17
C SER A 309 -6.53 14.50 -11.65
N VAL A 310 -7.82 14.49 -11.35
CA VAL A 310 -8.47 15.55 -10.57
C VAL A 310 -8.06 15.37 -9.12
N LEU A 311 -7.45 16.39 -8.52
CA LEU A 311 -7.19 16.43 -7.09
C LEU A 311 -8.37 17.08 -6.36
N TYR A 312 -8.66 16.56 -5.20
CA TYR A 312 -9.50 17.22 -4.21
C TYR A 312 -8.92 16.92 -2.84
N GLY A 313 -9.17 17.83 -1.92
CA GLY A 313 -8.70 17.70 -0.55
C GLY A 313 -9.59 18.49 0.37
N THR A 314 -9.64 18.07 1.62
CA THR A 314 -10.30 18.80 2.71
C THR A 314 -9.40 18.75 3.91
N LEU A 315 -9.17 19.90 4.53
CA LEU A 315 -8.47 20.05 5.78
C LEU A 315 -9.44 20.67 6.78
N VAL A 316 -9.50 20.12 7.99
CA VAL A 316 -10.28 20.68 9.09
C VAL A 316 -9.30 21.04 10.20
N LEU A 317 -9.31 22.30 10.62
CA LEU A 317 -8.61 22.75 11.82
C LEU A 317 -9.54 22.56 13.02
N ASN A 318 -9.10 21.81 14.02
CA ASN A 318 -9.76 21.67 15.30
C ASN A 318 -8.94 22.39 16.37
N SER A 319 -9.61 23.15 17.24
CA SER A 319 -9.04 23.60 18.52
C SER A 319 -9.41 22.62 19.62
N VAL A 320 -8.53 22.41 20.60
CA VAL A 320 -8.83 21.56 21.76
C VAL A 320 -9.32 22.41 22.92
N ASN A 321 -10.51 22.11 23.43
CA ASN A 321 -11.06 22.82 24.59
C ASN A 321 -10.47 22.27 25.91
N THR A 322 -10.85 22.87 27.04
CA THR A 322 -10.37 22.47 28.38
C THR A 322 -10.75 21.05 28.81
N GLU A 323 -11.77 20.47 28.18
CA GLU A 323 -12.22 19.09 28.42
C GLU A 323 -11.47 18.08 27.53
N GLY A 324 -10.59 18.54 26.64
CA GLY A 324 -9.90 17.71 25.65
C GLY A 324 -10.72 17.41 24.39
N ASN A 325 -11.87 18.07 24.20
CA ASN A 325 -12.72 17.90 23.03
C ASN A 325 -12.17 18.68 21.83
N TYR A 326 -12.17 18.03 20.65
CA TYR A 326 -11.78 18.64 19.38
C TYR A 326 -12.96 19.40 18.77
N ILE A 327 -12.86 20.72 18.74
CA ILE A 327 -13.89 21.62 18.22
C ILE A 327 -13.43 22.19 16.87
N PRO A 328 -14.17 21.95 15.76
CA PRO A 328 -13.85 22.56 14.47
C PRO A 328 -13.80 24.08 14.55
N VAL A 329 -12.74 24.68 14.02
CA VAL A 329 -12.54 26.11 13.95
C VAL A 329 -13.21 26.64 12.68
N ALA A 330 -14.05 27.66 12.83
CA ALA A 330 -14.61 28.40 11.71
C ALA A 330 -13.49 29.21 11.02
N LEU A 331 -13.43 29.13 9.69
CA LEU A 331 -12.40 29.77 8.88
C LEU A 331 -13.04 30.58 7.76
N THR A 332 -12.37 31.65 7.37
CA THR A 332 -12.76 32.46 6.21
C THR A 332 -11.61 32.56 5.22
N SER A 333 -11.90 32.45 3.92
CA SER A 333 -10.93 32.67 2.87
C SER A 333 -10.57 34.15 2.73
N HIS A 334 -9.28 34.46 2.70
CA HIS A 334 -8.73 35.79 2.42
C HIS A 334 -8.41 35.96 0.92
N PRO A 335 -8.61 37.15 0.30
CA PRO A 335 -8.34 37.38 -1.13
C PRO A 335 -6.91 37.06 -1.60
N ALA A 336 -5.94 37.13 -0.69
CA ALA A 336 -4.55 36.75 -0.98
C ALA A 336 -4.38 35.22 -1.22
N GLY A 337 -5.36 34.40 -0.86
CA GLY A 337 -5.36 32.95 -1.13
C GLY A 337 -4.95 32.09 0.07
N TYR A 338 -5.28 32.51 1.28
CA TYR A 338 -5.15 31.72 2.51
C TYR A 338 -6.47 31.71 3.29
N TYR A 339 -6.58 30.87 4.30
CA TYR A 339 -7.68 30.84 5.26
C TYR A 339 -7.19 31.35 6.60
N GLU A 340 -8.06 32.02 7.35
CA GLU A 340 -7.76 32.44 8.72
C GLU A 340 -9.00 32.29 9.61
N PRO A 341 -8.83 32.02 10.91
CA PRO A 341 -9.93 32.11 11.87
C PRO A 341 -10.43 33.55 12.04
N ASP A 342 -11.68 33.70 12.44
CA ASP A 342 -12.31 34.99 12.77
C ASP A 342 -11.80 35.61 14.09
N ARG A 343 -11.07 34.83 14.88
CA ARG A 343 -10.49 35.23 16.16
C ARG A 343 -9.02 34.85 16.26
N ARG A 344 -8.33 35.53 17.16
CA ARG A 344 -6.96 35.18 17.57
C ARG A 344 -6.98 34.12 18.66
N TYR A 345 -5.88 33.39 18.78
CA TYR A 345 -5.70 32.36 19.79
C TYR A 345 -4.55 32.71 20.72
N ASP A 346 -4.73 32.48 22.01
CA ASP A 346 -3.70 32.75 23.01
C ASP A 346 -2.57 31.73 22.93
N VAL A 347 -1.37 32.11 23.39
CA VAL A 347 -0.29 31.16 23.65
C VAL A 347 -0.80 29.98 24.49
N LEU A 348 -0.31 28.79 24.20
CA LEU A 348 -0.74 27.47 24.69
C LEU A 348 -2.05 26.92 24.13
N SER A 349 -2.75 27.66 23.25
CA SER A 349 -3.87 27.08 22.50
C SER A 349 -3.42 25.85 21.71
N GLN A 350 -4.23 24.80 21.73
CA GLN A 350 -3.90 23.50 21.13
C GLN A 350 -4.75 23.23 19.89
N PHE A 351 -4.13 22.66 18.86
CA PHE A 351 -4.78 22.40 17.58
C PHE A 351 -4.49 21.02 17.01
N GLN A 352 -5.41 20.54 16.19
CA GLN A 352 -5.23 19.34 15.37
C GLN A 352 -5.76 19.63 13.96
N LEU A 353 -5.06 19.11 12.96
CA LEU A 353 -5.52 19.08 11.58
C LEU A 353 -6.04 17.68 11.23
N LEU A 354 -7.22 17.62 10.61
CA LEU A 354 -7.76 16.42 10.00
C LEU A 354 -7.79 16.60 8.49
N GLY A 355 -7.00 15.81 7.76
CA GLY A 355 -6.88 15.85 6.32
C GLY A 355 -7.60 14.69 5.64
N THR A 356 -8.22 14.95 4.49
CA THR A 356 -8.71 13.94 3.54
C THR A 356 -8.36 14.38 2.12
N GLY A 357 -8.30 13.43 1.19
CA GLY A 357 -8.01 13.76 -0.20
C GLY A 357 -8.42 12.69 -1.19
N ALA A 358 -8.15 13.00 -2.46
CA ALA A 358 -8.34 12.08 -3.57
C ALA A 358 -7.50 10.82 -3.40
N ALA A 359 -8.02 9.69 -3.86
CA ALA A 359 -7.21 8.49 -4.05
C ALA A 359 -6.05 8.81 -5.02
N LYS A 360 -4.88 8.19 -4.84
CA LYS A 360 -3.63 8.48 -5.59
C LYS A 360 -3.04 9.87 -5.37
N SER A 361 -3.40 10.56 -4.29
CA SER A 361 -2.79 11.84 -3.96
C SER A 361 -1.74 11.68 -2.86
N TYR A 362 -0.91 12.71 -2.70
CA TYR A 362 0.06 12.81 -1.64
C TYR A 362 -0.23 14.10 -0.87
N VAL A 363 -0.15 14.05 0.45
CA VAL A 363 -0.31 15.23 1.30
C VAL A 363 0.95 15.45 2.13
N TYR A 364 1.43 16.68 2.12
CA TYR A 364 2.54 17.16 2.93
C TYR A 364 2.05 18.34 3.76
N VAL A 365 2.31 18.35 5.06
CA VAL A 365 1.97 19.51 5.91
C VAL A 365 3.24 20.10 6.45
N LEU A 366 3.42 21.40 6.25
CA LEU A 366 4.53 22.16 6.82
C LEU A 366 4.01 23.35 7.61
N GLY A 367 4.80 23.78 8.58
CA GLY A 367 4.56 24.97 9.39
C GLY A 367 5.71 25.95 9.27
N VAL A 368 5.42 27.24 9.38
CA VAL A 368 6.40 28.32 9.55
C VAL A 368 6.02 29.11 10.79
N ASP A 369 6.95 29.18 11.74
CA ASP A 369 6.74 29.89 13.01
C ASP A 369 6.89 31.42 12.86
N PRO A 370 6.59 32.22 13.91
CA PRO A 370 6.71 33.67 13.86
C PRO A 370 8.14 34.19 13.60
N ASP A 371 9.17 33.38 13.89
CA ASP A 371 10.57 33.70 13.62
C ASP A 371 10.96 33.36 12.16
N GLY A 372 10.04 32.76 11.40
CA GLY A 372 10.19 32.45 9.99
C GLY A 372 10.85 31.09 9.72
N LYS A 373 10.98 30.24 10.74
CA LYS A 373 11.55 28.89 10.63
C LYS A 373 10.50 27.92 10.11
N ALA A 374 10.82 27.22 9.03
CA ALA A 374 9.97 26.25 8.37
C ALA A 374 10.27 24.82 8.85
N GLN A 375 9.22 24.00 8.96
CA GLN A 375 9.36 22.60 9.35
C GLN A 375 8.31 21.71 8.69
N LEU A 376 8.69 20.47 8.35
CA LEU A 376 7.76 19.44 7.90
C LEU A 376 7.06 18.82 9.13
N HIS A 377 5.74 18.86 9.12
CA HIS A 377 4.88 18.24 10.14
C HIS A 377 4.29 16.90 9.68
N TYR A 378 4.10 16.70 8.37
CA TYR A 378 3.60 15.45 7.81
C TYR A 378 4.11 15.23 6.37
N PRO A 379 4.47 13.99 5.98
CA PRO A 379 4.59 12.80 6.83
C PRO A 379 5.76 12.95 7.81
N HIS A 380 5.68 12.27 8.96
CA HIS A 380 6.79 12.21 9.88
C HIS A 380 7.96 11.44 9.25
N GLN A 381 9.01 12.18 8.89
CA GLN A 381 10.28 11.64 8.44
C GLN A 381 11.28 11.74 9.58
N LYS A 382 11.34 10.73 10.46
CA LYS A 382 12.58 10.54 11.21
C LYS A 382 13.60 9.95 10.25
N GLU A 383 14.77 10.58 10.16
CA GLU A 383 15.96 9.90 9.64
C GLU A 383 16.02 8.51 10.27
N TYR A 384 16.31 7.50 9.46
CA TYR A 384 16.41 6.11 9.86
C TYR A 384 17.52 5.96 10.92
N LYS A 385 17.21 6.28 12.17
CA LYS A 385 17.98 5.86 13.35
C LYS A 385 17.37 4.53 13.77
N GLU A 386 18.22 3.54 13.99
CA GLU A 386 17.88 2.12 14.19
C GLU A 386 16.76 1.88 15.23
N ASP A 387 16.47 2.83 16.12
CA ASP A 387 15.52 2.70 17.22
C ASP A 387 14.11 3.30 17.00
N SER A 388 13.75 3.82 15.82
CA SER A 388 12.37 4.26 15.56
C SER A 388 12.00 4.35 14.07
N PRO A 389 11.44 3.29 13.47
CA PRO A 389 11.16 3.25 12.05
C PRO A 389 9.79 3.88 11.70
N ARG A 390 9.39 4.96 12.38
CA ARG A 390 8.14 5.67 12.09
C ARG A 390 8.33 6.50 10.82
N ILE A 391 8.23 5.83 9.68
CA ILE A 391 8.10 6.47 8.36
C ILE A 391 6.63 6.33 7.96
N SER A 392 5.87 7.39 8.19
CA SER A 392 4.53 7.52 7.63
C SER A 392 4.60 7.86 6.15
N SER A 393 3.56 7.50 5.41
CA SER A 393 3.47 7.76 3.98
C SER A 393 2.67 9.03 3.73
N ALA A 394 3.13 9.85 2.78
CA ALA A 394 2.32 10.95 2.27
C ALA A 394 1.12 10.45 1.43
N MET A 395 1.14 9.20 0.96
CA MET A 395 0.23 8.69 -0.07
C MET A 395 -1.16 8.37 0.45
N LEU A 396 -2.20 9.06 -0.02
CA LEU A 396 -3.61 8.73 0.18
C LEU A 396 -4.06 7.69 -0.87
N SER A 397 -3.98 6.39 -0.52
CA SER A 397 -4.30 5.30 -1.44
C SER A 397 -5.79 5.15 -1.73
N GLU A 398 -6.66 5.45 -0.78
CA GLU A 398 -8.12 5.32 -0.91
C GLU A 398 -8.82 6.67 -0.78
N ALA A 399 -9.93 6.81 -1.50
CA ALA A 399 -10.84 7.93 -1.31
C ALA A 399 -11.34 7.89 0.14
N GLN A 400 -11.42 9.05 0.80
CA GLN A 400 -11.78 9.17 2.23
C GLN A 400 -10.71 8.69 3.22
N SER A 401 -9.49 8.36 2.78
CA SER A 401 -8.36 8.20 3.71
C SER A 401 -8.25 9.46 4.57
N GLN A 402 -8.33 9.28 5.89
CA GLN A 402 -8.15 10.35 6.86
C GLN A 402 -6.74 10.31 7.42
N VAL A 403 -6.11 11.47 7.49
CA VAL A 403 -4.83 11.70 8.16
C VAL A 403 -5.03 12.68 9.30
N VAL A 404 -4.48 12.36 10.47
CA VAL A 404 -4.52 13.21 11.65
C VAL A 404 -3.13 13.80 11.84
N ILE A 405 -3.04 15.12 11.99
CA ILE A 405 -1.79 15.86 11.99
C ILE A 405 -1.80 16.85 13.19
N PRO A 406 -0.84 16.78 14.13
CA PRO A 406 0.27 15.84 14.17
C PRO A 406 -0.22 14.39 14.33
N GLU A 407 0.55 13.45 13.79
CA GLU A 407 0.19 12.03 13.85
C GLU A 407 0.14 11.54 15.30
N PRO A 408 -0.86 10.76 15.71
CA PRO A 408 -0.91 10.19 17.05
C PRO A 408 0.27 9.23 17.30
N ILE A 409 0.70 9.12 18.55
CA ILE A 409 1.62 8.06 18.98
C ILE A 409 0.78 6.81 19.22
N LEU A 410 1.02 5.78 18.41
CA LEU A 410 0.33 4.50 18.51
C LEU A 410 1.23 3.45 19.16
N THR A 411 0.68 2.73 20.12
CA THR A 411 1.24 1.51 20.70
C THR A 411 0.20 0.40 20.66
N TYR A 412 0.63 -0.84 20.81
CA TYR A 412 -0.23 -2.01 20.69
C TYR A 412 0.07 -2.99 21.81
N ASP A 413 -0.98 -3.53 22.43
CA ASP A 413 -0.84 -4.65 23.36
C ASP A 413 -0.71 -5.99 22.61
N VAL A 414 -0.44 -7.06 23.35
CA VAL A 414 -0.26 -8.41 22.80
C VAL A 414 -1.50 -8.99 22.09
N ASN A 415 -2.67 -8.42 22.35
CA ASN A 415 -3.94 -8.84 21.76
C ASN A 415 -4.30 -7.99 20.52
N GLY A 416 -3.43 -7.06 20.14
CA GLY A 416 -3.65 -6.14 19.04
C GLY A 416 -4.61 -5.01 19.36
N ASN A 417 -4.86 -4.70 20.65
CA ASN A 417 -5.57 -3.49 21.02
C ASN A 417 -4.65 -2.29 20.81
N GLN A 418 -5.11 -1.33 20.02
CA GLN A 418 -4.39 -0.09 19.77
C GLN A 418 -4.60 0.87 20.93
N ILE A 419 -3.50 1.35 21.50
CA ILE A 419 -3.48 2.46 22.45
C ILE A 419 -3.03 3.69 21.67
N ARG A 420 -3.85 4.73 21.68
CA ARG A 420 -3.65 5.96 20.92
C ARG A 420 -3.38 7.11 21.88
N LYS A 421 -2.20 7.73 21.77
CA LYS A 421 -1.88 8.99 22.44
C LYS A 421 -1.90 10.10 21.40
N GLU A 422 -2.93 10.93 21.46
CA GLU A 422 -3.07 12.07 20.55
C GLU A 422 -1.91 13.05 20.71
N GLN A 423 -1.58 13.70 19.61
CA GLN A 423 -0.64 14.82 19.56
C GLN A 423 -1.37 16.04 19.00
N VAL A 424 -0.93 17.22 19.40
CA VAL A 424 -1.51 18.50 19.02
C VAL A 424 -0.41 19.49 18.69
N PHE A 425 -0.69 20.40 17.77
CA PHE A 425 0.09 21.63 17.65
C PHE A 425 -0.21 22.51 18.85
N ILE A 426 0.81 23.21 19.35
CA ILE A 426 0.67 24.17 20.44
C ILE A 426 1.08 25.53 19.90
N LYS A 427 0.28 26.56 20.16
CA LYS A 427 0.66 27.94 19.90
C LYS A 427 1.73 28.35 20.90
N GLU A 428 3.01 28.25 20.53
CA GLU A 428 4.11 28.41 21.50
C GLU A 428 4.43 29.87 21.86
N ARG A 429 4.16 30.81 20.94
CA ARG A 429 4.60 32.21 21.04
C ARG A 429 3.60 33.17 20.41
N GLN A 430 3.69 34.45 20.74
CA GLN A 430 2.93 35.51 20.06
C GLN A 430 3.37 35.68 18.59
N GLY A 431 2.50 36.23 17.75
CA GLY A 431 2.76 36.44 16.32
C GLY A 431 2.09 35.41 15.42
N THR A 432 2.44 35.40 14.14
CA THR A 432 1.75 34.59 13.12
C THR A 432 2.43 33.24 12.89
N ASP A 433 1.69 32.15 13.04
CA ASP A 433 2.08 30.84 12.49
C ASP A 433 1.40 30.64 11.13
N TRP A 434 2.15 30.11 10.17
CA TRP A 434 1.61 29.69 8.88
C TRP A 434 1.64 28.17 8.78
N LEU A 435 0.53 27.57 8.38
CA LEU A 435 0.45 26.14 8.08
C LEU A 435 0.06 25.98 6.62
N ALA A 436 0.76 25.12 5.89
CA ALA A 436 0.43 24.79 4.51
C ALA A 436 0.28 23.28 4.34
N ALA A 437 -0.92 22.84 3.99
CA ALA A 437 -1.17 21.48 3.51
C ALA A 437 -1.05 21.46 1.98
N ILE A 438 0.00 20.81 1.49
CA ILE A 438 0.34 20.69 0.08
C ILE A 438 -0.14 19.34 -0.42
N PHE A 439 -1.12 19.38 -1.34
CA PHE A 439 -1.61 18.20 -2.04
C PHE A 439 -0.90 18.05 -3.38
N SER A 440 -0.50 16.84 -3.72
CA SER A 440 0.20 16.52 -4.97
C SER A 440 -0.41 15.29 -5.65
N ASN A 441 -0.39 15.26 -6.98
CA ASN A 441 -0.72 14.07 -7.77
C ASN A 441 0.49 13.15 -8.00
N LYS A 442 1.67 13.54 -7.50
CA LYS A 442 2.90 12.77 -7.59
C LYS A 442 3.66 12.79 -6.27
N LYS A 443 4.33 11.68 -5.95
CA LYS A 443 5.27 11.63 -4.83
C LYS A 443 6.39 12.66 -5.04
N MET A 444 6.62 13.50 -4.05
CA MET A 444 7.60 14.61 -4.10
C MET A 444 8.41 14.72 -2.80
N ASP A 445 8.61 13.63 -2.06
CA ASP A 445 9.24 13.65 -0.72
C ASP A 445 10.58 14.41 -0.69
N ARG A 446 11.45 14.15 -1.67
CA ARG A 446 12.78 14.78 -1.74
C ARG A 446 12.66 16.25 -2.10
N GLU A 447 11.83 16.58 -3.08
CA GLU A 447 11.57 17.94 -3.55
C GLU A 447 10.97 18.78 -2.42
N ILE A 448 9.95 18.29 -1.72
CA ILE A 448 9.31 18.96 -0.58
C ILE A 448 10.33 19.24 0.53
N THR A 449 11.20 18.28 0.84
CA THR A 449 12.27 18.47 1.85
C THR A 449 13.21 19.61 1.47
N ILE A 450 13.58 19.72 0.19
CA ILE A 450 14.43 20.81 -0.31
C ILE A 450 13.67 22.14 -0.24
N LEU A 451 12.43 22.18 -0.73
CA LEU A 451 11.60 23.37 -0.74
C LEU A 451 11.33 23.93 0.66
N ILE A 452 11.14 23.08 1.67
CA ILE A 452 10.96 23.53 3.05
C ILE A 452 12.22 24.20 3.59
N ARG A 453 13.41 23.65 3.29
CA ARG A 453 14.69 24.29 3.68
C ARG A 453 14.91 25.63 2.98
N GLU A 454 14.52 25.73 1.70
CA GLU A 454 14.57 27.00 0.96
C GLU A 454 13.54 28.01 1.47
N LEU A 455 12.48 27.55 2.13
CA LEU A 455 11.48 28.41 2.75
C LEU A 455 12.00 29.07 4.03
N ASP A 456 13.02 28.54 4.71
CA ASP A 456 13.60 29.13 5.92
C ASP A 456 14.07 30.57 5.69
N GLY A 457 13.68 31.50 6.57
CA GLY A 457 14.17 32.88 6.51
C GLY A 457 13.38 33.87 7.36
N HIS A 458 13.97 35.03 7.61
CA HIS A 458 13.43 36.05 8.53
C HIS A 458 12.61 37.16 7.83
N SER A 459 12.25 37.02 6.56
CA SER A 459 11.47 38.06 5.87
C SER A 459 10.00 38.04 6.33
N THR A 460 9.41 39.23 6.44
CA THR A 460 8.08 39.49 7.01
C THR A 460 6.90 39.05 6.13
N ASP A 461 7.13 38.59 4.90
CA ASP A 461 6.05 38.15 3.99
C ASP A 461 6.20 36.68 3.57
N PHE A 462 5.51 35.81 4.32
CA PHE A 462 5.44 34.37 4.06
C PHE A 462 4.88 34.04 2.67
N LEU A 463 3.84 34.73 2.19
CA LEU A 463 3.17 34.38 0.93
C LEU A 463 4.08 34.64 -0.26
N SER A 464 4.82 35.75 -0.26
CA SER A 464 5.80 36.07 -1.29
C SER A 464 6.95 35.05 -1.31
N ARG A 465 7.48 34.67 -0.15
CA ARG A 465 8.48 33.59 -0.02
C ARG A 465 7.95 32.25 -0.53
N PHE A 466 6.76 31.88 -0.11
CA PHE A 466 6.12 30.64 -0.53
C PHE A 466 5.96 30.59 -2.06
N GLN A 467 5.52 31.69 -2.67
CA GLN A 467 5.41 31.80 -4.12
C GLN A 467 6.77 31.74 -4.82
N GLN A 468 7.82 32.33 -4.25
CA GLN A 468 9.19 32.27 -4.81
C GLN A 468 9.75 30.85 -4.80
N VAL A 469 9.54 30.10 -3.70
CA VAL A 469 10.11 28.77 -3.49
C VAL A 469 9.27 27.69 -4.20
N PHE A 470 7.95 27.66 -3.94
CA PHE A 470 7.06 26.62 -4.47
C PHE A 470 6.52 26.94 -5.87
N GLY A 471 6.59 28.20 -6.31
CA GLY A 471 5.84 28.72 -7.48
C GLY A 471 5.96 27.90 -8.75
N LYS A 472 7.13 27.31 -9.02
CA LYS A 472 7.35 26.47 -10.22
C LYS A 472 6.54 25.18 -10.24
N TYR A 473 6.08 24.72 -9.07
CA TYR A 473 5.25 23.52 -8.91
C TYR A 473 3.78 23.84 -8.64
N LEU A 474 3.44 25.10 -8.32
CA LEU A 474 2.09 25.47 -7.94
C LEU A 474 1.15 25.37 -9.14
N THR A 475 0.01 24.73 -8.89
CA THR A 475 -1.09 24.68 -9.84
C THR A 475 -1.65 26.10 -10.05
N PRO A 476 -1.88 26.52 -11.31
CA PRO A 476 -2.52 27.81 -11.57
C PRO A 476 -3.87 27.94 -10.85
N LYS A 477 -4.12 29.09 -10.19
CA LYS A 477 -5.37 29.33 -9.43
C LYS A 477 -6.63 29.12 -10.28
N SER A 478 -6.58 29.42 -11.59
CA SER A 478 -7.70 29.19 -12.52
C SER A 478 -8.08 27.71 -12.70
N MET A 479 -7.21 26.79 -12.32
CA MET A 479 -7.45 25.35 -12.39
C MET A 479 -7.96 24.77 -11.07
N VAL A 480 -8.08 25.56 -10.00
CA VAL A 480 -8.48 25.08 -8.68
C VAL A 480 -9.66 25.88 -8.16
N ASN A 481 -10.74 25.17 -7.84
CA ASN A 481 -11.88 25.76 -7.14
C ASN A 481 -11.72 25.52 -5.64
N PHE A 482 -11.57 26.60 -4.88
CA PHE A 482 -11.50 26.60 -3.42
C PHE A 482 -12.86 27.01 -2.83
N GLU A 483 -13.30 26.34 -1.78
CA GLU A 483 -14.49 26.77 -1.03
C GLU A 483 -14.17 27.98 -0.13
N LYS A 484 -15.14 28.85 0.14
CA LYS A 484 -14.88 30.10 0.88
C LYS A 484 -14.72 29.89 2.39
N ASP A 485 -15.58 29.04 2.95
CA ASP A 485 -15.73 28.89 4.41
C ASP A 485 -15.10 27.59 4.94
N HIS A 486 -14.55 26.78 4.04
CA HIS A 486 -13.92 25.51 4.36
C HIS A 486 -12.62 25.39 3.60
N MET A 487 -11.58 24.88 4.25
CA MET A 487 -10.30 24.52 3.62
C MET A 487 -10.47 23.27 2.73
N LYS A 488 -11.22 23.45 1.65
CA LYS A 488 -11.62 22.40 0.72
C LYS A 488 -11.41 22.89 -0.70
N PHE A 489 -10.95 21.99 -1.55
CA PHE A 489 -10.71 22.32 -2.94
C PHE A 489 -11.02 21.15 -3.87
N LYS A 490 -11.22 21.49 -5.14
CA LYS A 490 -11.25 20.55 -6.26
C LYS A 490 -10.55 21.18 -7.46
N SER A 491 -9.64 20.44 -8.08
CA SER A 491 -8.93 20.89 -9.26
C SER A 491 -9.59 20.42 -10.56
N SER A 492 -9.24 21.08 -11.65
CA SER A 492 -9.30 20.49 -12.99
C SER A 492 -8.23 19.38 -13.12
N PRO A 493 -8.29 18.52 -14.15
CA PRO A 493 -7.23 17.54 -14.44
C PRO A 493 -5.84 18.20 -14.49
N LEU A 494 -4.90 17.74 -13.65
CA LEU A 494 -3.59 18.39 -13.49
C LEU A 494 -2.46 17.66 -14.24
N PRO A 495 -1.42 18.37 -14.72
CA PRO A 495 -0.14 17.76 -15.11
C PRO A 495 0.54 17.06 -13.92
N ASP A 496 1.42 16.09 -14.15
CA ASP A 496 2.17 15.44 -13.06
C ASP A 496 3.06 16.42 -12.30
N ALA A 497 3.31 16.11 -11.02
CA ALA A 497 4.09 16.95 -10.09
C ALA A 497 3.49 18.34 -9.85
N SER A 498 2.17 18.47 -9.98
CA SER A 498 1.45 19.71 -9.65
C SER A 498 1.09 19.74 -8.17
N LEU A 499 1.34 20.88 -7.53
CA LEU A 499 1.02 21.11 -6.13
C LEU A 499 -0.20 22.00 -5.99
N VAL A 500 -1.12 21.63 -5.09
CA VAL A 500 -2.25 22.46 -4.67
C VAL A 500 -2.09 22.74 -3.18
N PRO A 501 -1.69 23.96 -2.79
CA PRO A 501 -1.56 24.33 -1.39
C PRO A 501 -2.90 24.81 -0.82
N VAL A 502 -3.21 24.36 0.40
CA VAL A 502 -4.21 24.96 1.27
C VAL A 502 -3.44 25.62 2.41
N ILE A 503 -3.45 26.95 2.45
CA ILE A 503 -2.66 27.76 3.38
C ILE A 503 -3.58 28.29 4.47
N LEU A 504 -3.17 28.10 5.72
CA LEU A 504 -3.81 28.59 6.94
C LEU A 504 -2.87 29.60 7.61
N LYS A 505 -3.43 30.75 7.98
CA LYS A 505 -2.80 31.76 8.83
C LYS A 505 -3.40 31.66 10.23
N LEU A 506 -2.56 31.54 11.24
CA LEU A 506 -2.98 31.48 12.64
C LEU A 506 -2.30 32.60 13.43
N GLU A 507 -3.09 33.60 13.83
CA GLU A 507 -2.59 34.73 14.62
C GLU A 507 -2.65 34.44 16.13
N GLY A 508 -1.51 34.65 16.79
CA GLY A 508 -1.33 34.51 18.23
C GLY A 508 -1.34 35.82 18.98
N ASN A 509 -2.07 35.85 20.10
CA ASN A 509 -1.94 36.91 21.12
C ASN A 509 -1.04 36.50 22.27
#